data_AF-A0A9D8KH95-F1
#
_entry.id   AF-A0A9D8KH95-F1
#
_cell.length_a   1.000
_cell.length_b   1.000
_cell.length_c   1.000
_cell.angle_alpha   90.00
_cell.angle_beta   90.00
_cell.angle_gamma   90.00
#
_symmetry.space_group_name_H-M   'P 1'
#
loop_
_entity.id
_entity.type
_entity.pdbx_description
1 polymer ?
#
loop_
_entity_poly.entity_id
_entity_poly.type
_entity_poly.pdbx_seq_one_letter_code
_entity_poly.pdbx_strand_id
1 'polypeptide(L)' 'MKGDLKGFLRKEVEIVAHGVVYRGVLIEVGEEEVLLKSEARWVTLLTLDVMEIREPGKHDKGLYKMIDKDFFKIDE' A
#
# COMPACT_ATOMS: atom_id res chain seq x y z
N MET A 1 4.62 11.38 10.46
CA MET A 1 3.95 10.33 9.65
C MET A 1 2.75 9.65 10.34
N LYS A 2 2.61 9.58 11.68
CA LYS A 2 1.41 8.98 12.33
C LYS A 2 0.07 9.72 12.09
N GLY A 3 0.11 10.99 11.66
CA GLY A 3 -1.08 11.81 11.43
C GLY A 3 -1.83 11.52 10.14
N ASP A 4 -1.15 11.00 9.11
CA ASP A 4 -1.73 10.89 7.76
C ASP A 4 -2.69 9.71 7.60
N LEU A 5 -2.46 8.59 8.30
CA LEU A 5 -3.26 7.36 8.17
C LEU A 5 -4.73 7.55 8.57
N LYS A 6 -5.01 8.35 9.61
CA LYS A 6 -6.37 8.59 10.10
C LYS A 6 -7.24 9.32 9.08
N GLY A 7 -6.64 10.13 8.20
CA GLY A 7 -7.35 10.85 7.13
C GLY A 7 -7.92 9.95 6.02
N PHE A 8 -7.50 8.69 6.00
CA PHE A 8 -7.90 7.68 5.03
C PHE A 8 -8.90 6.67 5.56
N LEU A 9 -9.34 6.78 6.82
CA LEU A 9 -10.30 5.85 7.41
C LEU A 9 -11.57 5.76 6.56
N ARG A 10 -12.01 4.52 6.32
CA ARG A 10 -13.16 4.12 5.51
C ARG A 10 -13.06 4.52 4.03
N LYS A 11 -11.88 4.94 3.56
CA LYS A 11 -11.61 5.21 2.15
C LYS A 11 -10.86 4.04 1.53
N GLU A 12 -11.02 3.89 0.22
CA GLU A 12 -10.16 3.02 -0.57
C GLU A 12 -8.76 3.63 -0.65
N VAL A 13 -7.74 2.81 -0.39
CA VAL A 13 -6.34 3.22 -0.39
C VAL A 13 -5.44 2.16 -0.99
N GLU A 14 -4.26 2.60 -1.39
CA GLU A 14 -3.08 1.75 -1.60
C GLU A 14 -2.10 1.97 -0.45
N ILE A 15 -1.69 0.88 0.20
CA ILE A 15 -0.64 0.86 1.21
C ILE A 15 0.58 0.14 0.65
N VAL A 16 1.74 0.78 0.72
CA VAL A 16 3.03 0.17 0.37
C VAL A 16 3.69 -0.34 1.64
N ALA A 17 3.94 -1.64 1.72
CA ALA A 17 4.67 -2.27 2.81
C ALA A 17 5.60 -3.35 2.26
N HIS A 18 6.87 -3.36 2.66
CA HIS A 18 7.90 -4.29 2.16
C HIS A 18 7.98 -4.39 0.62
N GLY A 19 7.75 -3.27 -0.08
CA GLY A 19 7.72 -3.24 -1.56
C GLY A 19 6.48 -3.87 -2.20
N VAL A 20 5.51 -4.33 -1.40
CA VAL A 20 4.21 -4.85 -1.88
C VAL A 20 3.15 -3.78 -1.74
N VAL A 21 2.31 -3.64 -2.78
CA VAL A 21 1.17 -2.73 -2.76
C VAL A 21 -0.10 -3.50 -2.38
N TYR A 22 -0.70 -3.11 -1.26
CA TYR A 22 -1.97 -3.64 -0.78
C TYR A 22 -3.08 -2.63 -1.10
N ARG A 23 -4.15 -3.08 -1.75
CA ARG A 23 -5.30 -2.25 -2.10
C ARG A 23 -6.55 -2.71 -1.36
N GLY A 24 -7.32 -1.76 -0.87
CA GLY A 24 -8.57 -2.02 -0.16
C GLY A 24 -9.06 -0.84 0.65
N VAL A 25 -10.16 -1.04 1.38
CA VAL A 25 -10.74 -0.02 2.26
C VAL A 25 -10.02 -0.05 3.60
N LEU A 26 -9.49 1.10 4.04
CA LEU A 26 -8.90 1.23 5.36
C LEU A 26 -9.98 1.18 6.43
N ILE A 27 -10.01 0.14 7.25
CA ILE A 27 -11.06 -0.04 8.27
C ILE A 27 -10.60 0.52 9.61
N GLU A 28 -9.35 0.25 9.99
CA GLU A 28 -8.82 0.61 11.30
C GLU A 28 -7.34 1.00 11.21
N VAL A 29 -6.96 1.95 12.07
CA VAL A 29 -5.59 2.41 12.26
C VAL A 29 -5.32 2.40 13.76
N GLY A 30 -4.63 1.36 14.22
CA GLY A 30 -4.13 1.22 15.58
C GLY A 30 -2.70 1.76 15.72
N GLU A 31 -2.14 1.61 16.92
CA GLU A 31 -0.75 1.99 17.18
C GLU A 31 0.23 0.98 16.57
N GLU A 32 -0.10 -0.30 16.63
CA GLU A 32 0.73 -1.41 16.17
C GLU A 32 0.32 -1.93 14.79
N GLU A 33 -0.97 -1.87 14.48
CA GLU A 33 -1.53 -2.51 13.29
C GLU A 33 -2.46 -1.58 12.49
N VAL A 34 -2.54 -1.86 11.20
CA VAL A 34 -3.45 -1.25 10.24
C VAL A 34 -4.28 -2.36 9.58
N LEU A 35 -5.60 -2.17 9.55
CA LEU A 35 -6.54 -3.15 9.02
C LEU A 35 -7.15 -2.67 7.70
N LEU A 36 -6.96 -3.46 6.66
CA LEU A 36 -7.48 -3.22 5.32
C LEU A 36 -8.50 -4.30 4.94
N LYS A 37 -9.63 -3.89 4.36
CA LYS A 37 -10.58 -4.81 3.73
C LYS A 37 -10.39 -4.76 2.22
N SER A 38 -9.73 -5.78 1.66
CA SER A 38 -9.67 -5.99 0.20
C SER A 38 -10.92 -6.70 -0.30
N GLU A 39 -11.09 -6.81 -1.62
CA GLU A 39 -12.24 -7.49 -2.22
C GLU A 39 -12.35 -8.96 -1.81
N ALA A 40 -11.21 -9.64 -1.62
CA ALA A 40 -11.16 -11.08 -1.35
C ALA A 40 -10.95 -11.42 0.13
N ARG A 41 -10.26 -10.56 0.90
CA ARG A 41 -9.84 -10.85 2.27
C ARG A 41 -9.56 -9.62 3.12
N TRP A 42 -9.53 -9.83 4.43
CA TRP A 42 -8.95 -8.87 5.37
C TRP A 42 -7.42 -8.97 5.33
N VAL A 43 -6.76 -7.83 5.45
CA VAL A 43 -5.31 -7.71 5.47
C VAL A 43 -4.94 -6.91 6.72
N THR A 44 -4.08 -7.48 7.55
CA THR A 44 -3.47 -6.82 8.70
C THR A 44 -2.03 -6.52 8.37
N LEU A 45 -1.60 -5.28 8.54
CA LEU A 45 -0.23 -4.83 8.34
C LEU A 45 0.28 -4.20 9.64
N LEU A 46 1.55 -4.41 9.98
CA LEU A 46 2.15 -3.67 11.09
C LEU A 46 2.32 -2.21 10.68
N THR A 47 1.92 -1.28 11.55
CA THR A 47 2.06 0.16 11.33
C THR A 47 3.51 0.56 11.04
N LEU A 48 4.47 -0.16 11.61
CA LEU A 48 5.91 0.04 11.38
C LEU A 48 6.36 -0.32 9.95
N ASP A 49 5.63 -1.21 9.29
CA ASP A 49 5.95 -1.69 7.94
C ASP A 49 5.28 -0.83 6.85
N VAL A 50 4.36 0.05 7.24
CA VAL A 50 3.69 0.98 6.32
C VAL A 50 4.66 2.08 5.91
N MET A 51 5.14 1.98 4.67
CA MET A 51 6.06 2.95 4.08
C MET A 51 5.31 4.14 3.48
N GLU A 52 4.18 3.88 2.83
CA GLU A 52 3.37 4.89 2.13
C GLU A 52 1.89 4.50 2.17
N ILE A 53 1.01 5.50 2.27
CA ILE A 53 -0.43 5.36 2.05
C ILE A 53 -0.89 6.43 1.06
N ARG A 54 -1.70 6.05 0.08
CA ARG A 54 -2.22 6.98 -0.93
C ARG A 54 -3.60 6.58 -1.43
N GLU A 55 -4.24 7.51 -2.14
CA GLU A 55 -5.44 7.22 -2.89
C GLU A 55 -5.11 6.32 -4.09
N PRO A 56 -6.00 5.37 -4.44
CA PRO A 56 -5.79 4.48 -5.57
C PRO A 56 -5.63 5.28 -6.87
N GLY A 57 -4.68 4.86 -7.72
CA GLY A 57 -4.43 5.48 -9.02
C GLY A 57 -3.69 6.82 -8.99
N LYS A 58 -3.39 7.40 -7.82
CA LYS A 58 -2.39 8.48 -7.69
C LYS A 58 -0.99 7.90 -7.72
N HIS A 59 -0.62 7.28 -8.84
CA HIS A 59 0.77 6.97 -9.10
C HIS A 59 1.45 8.24 -9.60
N ASP A 60 2.39 8.78 -8.83
CA ASP A 60 3.40 9.65 -9.41
C ASP A 60 4.06 8.87 -10.54
N LYS A 61 3.87 9.35 -11.78
CA LYS A 61 4.36 8.71 -13.01
C LYS A 61 5.89 8.54 -13.06
N GLY A 62 6.60 8.94 -12.00
CA GLY A 62 8.04 8.82 -11.83
C GLY A 62 8.54 7.54 -11.13
N LEU A 63 7.74 6.87 -10.28
CA LEU A 63 8.28 5.76 -9.47
C LEU A 63 8.33 4.40 -10.20
N TYR A 64 7.39 4.14 -11.13
CA TYR A 64 7.36 2.89 -11.90
C TYR A 64 8.36 2.82 -13.07
N LYS A 65 9.19 3.85 -13.26
CA LYS A 65 10.27 3.82 -14.27
C LYS A 65 11.52 3.06 -13.80
N MET A 66 11.64 2.73 -12.51
CA MET A 66 12.83 2.08 -11.93
C MET A 66 12.67 0.59 -11.63
N ILE A 67 11.56 -0.04 -12.05
CA ILE A 67 11.61 -1.48 -12.34
C ILE A 67 12.00 -1.55 -13.80
N ASP A 68 13.31 -1.53 -14.03
CA ASP A 68 13.89 -1.67 -15.35
C ASP A 68 13.29 -2.91 -16.01
N LYS A 69 12.94 -2.77 -17.29
CA LYS A 69 12.42 -3.87 -18.12
C LYS A 69 13.41 -5.04 -18.23
N ASP A 70 14.60 -4.92 -17.66
CA ASP A 70 15.64 -5.94 -17.62
C ASP A 70 15.37 -7.07 -16.60
N PHE A 71 14.44 -6.93 -15.66
CA PHE A 71 14.17 -8.00 -14.68
C PHE A 71 13.38 -9.20 -15.25
N PHE A 72 12.79 -9.07 -16.44
CA PHE A 72 12.04 -10.15 -17.13
C PHE A 72 12.71 -10.65 -18.41
N LYS A 73 14.05 -10.63 -18.48
CA LYS A 73 14.75 -11.55 -19.37
C LYS A 73 14.94 -12.87 -18.63
N ILE A 74 13.93 -13.72 -18.69
CA ILE A 74 14.14 -15.15 -18.55
C ILE A 74 14.82 -15.55 -19.87
N ASP A 75 16.11 -15.85 -19.81
CA ASP A 75 16.83 -16.42 -20.95
C ASP A 75 16.08 -17.70 -21.39
N GLU A 76 15.74 -17.77 -22.68
CA GLU A 76 15.15 -18.92 -23.36
C GLU A 76 16.25 -19.91 -23.78
#